data_AF-A0A819UBW6-F1
#
_entry.id   AF-A0A819UBW6-F1
#
_cell.length_a   1.000
_cell.length_b   1.000
_cell.length_c   1.000
_cell.angle_alpha   90.00
_cell.angle_beta   90.00
_cell.angle_gamma   90.00
#
_symmetry.space_group_name_H-M   'P 1'
#
loop_
_entity.id
_entity.type
_entity.pdbx_description
1 polymer ?
#
loop_
_entity_poly.entity_id
_entity_poly.type
_entity_poly.pdbx_seq_one_letter_code
_entity_poly.pdbx_strand_id
1 'polypeptide(L)'
;MSSNSINDEIIRLQNIGKVFDGYIMFVLIIFGTIGNLLNLFVFIRIKTLRQMSNSIFLIGSFLGSLISLWSSRFPRSILNITGVDPLVGSIVFCKFRWLFGRWGLNMPFTCVCLASIDRFLMTSRQ
;
A
#
# COMPACT_ATOMS: atom_id res chain seq x y z
N MET A 1 -33.14 -17.18 -17.01
CA MET A 1 -31.67 -17.00 -16.86
C MET A 1 -31.22 -18.04 -15.83
N SER A 2 -30.53 -19.08 -16.29
CA SER A 2 -30.27 -20.29 -15.48
C SER A 2 -29.29 -20.00 -14.34
N SER A 3 -29.55 -20.49 -13.13
CA SER A 3 -28.67 -20.39 -11.96
C SER A 3 -27.23 -20.82 -12.25
N ASN A 4 -27.05 -21.76 -13.19
CA ASN A 4 -25.74 -22.23 -13.62
C ASN A 4 -24.92 -21.14 -14.33
N SER A 5 -25.57 -20.28 -15.12
CA SER A 5 -24.91 -19.15 -15.81
C SER A 5 -24.40 -18.09 -14.83
N ILE A 6 -25.12 -17.88 -13.72
CA ILE A 6 -24.72 -16.92 -12.69
C ILE A 6 -23.53 -17.47 -11.89
N ASN A 7 -23.56 -18.75 -11.55
CA ASN A 7 -22.45 -19.40 -10.84
C ASN A 7 -21.16 -19.41 -11.67
N ASP A 8 -21.24 -19.62 -12.98
CA ASP A 8 -20.09 -19.57 -13.88
C ASP A 8 -19.45 -18.18 -13.94
N GLU A 9 -20.25 -17.10 -13.93
CA GLU A 9 -19.74 -15.73 -13.86
C GLU A 9 -19.05 -15.44 -12.52
N ILE A 10 -19.62 -15.88 -11.41
CA ILE A 10 -19.02 -15.72 -10.07
C ILE A 10 -17.64 -16.39 -10.01
N ILE A 11 -17.52 -17.61 -10.54
CA ILE A 11 -16.26 -18.36 -10.55
C ILE A 11 -15.21 -17.63 -11.41
N ARG A 12 -15.61 -17.08 -12.57
CA ARG A 12 -14.71 -16.29 -13.41
C ARG A 12 -14.17 -15.06 -12.69
N LEU A 13 -15.05 -14.30 -12.03
CA LEU A 13 -14.66 -13.10 -11.28
C LEU A 13 -13.70 -13.44 -10.12
N GLN A 14 -13.96 -14.54 -9.41
CA GLN A 14 -13.06 -15.01 -8.35
C GLN A 14 -11.69 -15.41 -8.87
N ASN A 15 -11.62 -16.08 -10.02
CA ASN A 15 -10.34 -16.47 -10.64
C ASN A 15 -9.53 -15.25 -11.08
N ILE A 16 -10.18 -14.24 -11.69
CA ILE A 16 -9.52 -12.97 -12.03
C ILE A 16 -8.99 -12.29 -10.77
N GLY A 17 -9.80 -12.23 -9.71
CA GLY A 17 -9.40 -11.68 -8.41
C GLY A 17 -8.17 -12.37 -7.83
N LYS A 18 -8.10 -13.70 -7.89
CA LYS A 18 -6.94 -14.48 -7.42
C LYS A 18 -5.66 -14.18 -8.21
N VAL A 19 -5.75 -14.10 -9.54
CA VAL A 19 -4.57 -13.77 -10.38
C VAL A 19 -4.06 -12.37 -10.07
N PHE A 20 -4.99 -11.41 -9.96
CA PHE A 20 -4.66 -10.01 -9.68
C PHE A 20 -4.09 -9.81 -8.28
N ASP A 21 -4.78 -10.28 -7.23
CA ASP A 21 -4.33 -10.13 -5.85
C ASP A 21 -3.15 -11.03 -5.50
N GLY A 22 -2.94 -12.12 -6.24
CA GLY A 22 -1.77 -12.98 -6.14
C GLY A 22 -0.57 -12.36 -6.84
N TYR A 23 -0.50 -12.50 -8.16
CA TYR A 23 0.72 -12.22 -8.93
C TYR A 23 0.98 -10.73 -9.14
N ILE A 24 -0.03 -9.96 -9.57
CA ILE A 24 0.14 -8.53 -9.88
C ILE A 24 0.47 -7.77 -8.59
N MET A 25 -0.28 -8.02 -7.52
CA MET A 25 -0.02 -7.39 -6.22
C MET A 25 1.32 -7.82 -5.62
N PHE A 26 1.78 -9.06 -5.82
CA PHE A 26 3.09 -9.49 -5.35
C PHE A 26 4.23 -8.73 -6.03
N VAL A 27 4.15 -8.54 -7.36
CA VAL A 27 5.11 -7.70 -8.10
C VAL A 27 5.08 -6.26 -7.57
N LEU A 28 3.90 -5.70 -7.34
CA LEU A 28 3.75 -4.35 -6.76
C LEU A 28 4.33 -4.24 -5.34
N ILE A 29 4.28 -5.30 -4.53
CA ILE A 29 4.90 -5.32 -3.20
C ILE A 29 6.41 -5.21 -3.32
N ILE A 30 7.04 -5.94 -4.25
CA ILE A 30 8.50 -5.90 -4.45
C ILE A 30 8.93 -4.51 -4.92
N PHE A 31 8.39 -4.04 -6.05
CA PHE A 31 8.76 -2.73 -6.60
C PHE A 31 8.35 -1.57 -5.69
N GLY A 32 7.16 -1.66 -5.09
CA GLY A 32 6.68 -0.67 -4.14
C GLY A 32 7.54 -0.59 -2.88
N THR A 33 8.04 -1.71 -2.37
CA THR A 33 8.96 -1.71 -1.23
C THR A 33 10.29 -1.07 -1.60
N ILE A 34 10.89 -1.47 -2.71
CA ILE A 34 12.17 -0.91 -3.18
C ILE A 34 12.04 0.59 -3.42
N GLY A 35 11.01 1.04 -4.15
CA GLY A 35 10.80 2.45 -4.46
C GLY A 35 10.59 3.32 -3.21
N ASN A 36 9.77 2.87 -2.25
CA ASN A 36 9.54 3.62 -1.02
C ASN A 36 10.79 3.67 -0.12
N LEU A 37 11.58 2.58 -0.05
CA LEU A 37 12.85 2.58 0.69
C LEU A 37 13.90 3.51 0.05
N LEU A 38 14.01 3.50 -1.28
CA LEU A 38 14.90 4.42 -1.99
C LEU A 38 14.49 5.87 -1.76
N ASN A 39 13.20 6.19 -1.84
CA ASN A 39 12.71 7.54 -1.54
C ASN A 39 13.05 7.95 -0.10
N LEU A 40 12.79 7.08 0.87
CA LEU A 40 13.12 7.35 2.26
C LEU A 40 14.63 7.59 2.45
N PHE A 41 15.46 6.75 1.83
CA PHE A 41 16.91 6.89 1.86
C PHE A 41 17.36 8.24 1.26
N VAL A 42 16.86 8.60 0.09
CA VAL A 42 17.17 9.87 -0.59
C VAL A 42 16.80 11.06 0.28
N PHE A 43 15.61 11.07 0.88
CA PHE A 43 15.17 12.16 1.76
C PHE A 43 15.98 12.25 3.06
N ILE A 44 16.46 11.13 3.60
CA ILE A 44 17.31 11.12 4.80
C ILE A 44 18.73 11.62 4.48
N ARG A 45 19.28 11.25 3.31
CA ARG A 45 20.66 11.55 2.92
C ARG A 45 20.84 12.96 2.38
N ILE A 46 19.88 13.47 1.60
CA ILE A 46 20.00 14.77 0.94
C ILE A 46 19.46 15.87 1.85
N LYS A 47 20.37 16.68 2.41
CA LYS A 47 20.04 17.74 3.37
C LYS A 47 19.09 18.80 2.77
N THR A 48 19.24 19.15 1.50
CA THR A 48 18.38 20.12 0.81
C THR A 48 16.94 19.64 0.73
N LEU A 49 16.72 18.35 0.43
CA LEU A 49 15.39 17.76 0.43
C LEU A 49 14.80 17.77 1.83
N ARG A 50 15.55 17.33 2.85
CA ARG A 50 15.08 17.30 4.24
C ARG A 50 14.65 18.66 4.80
N GLN A 51 15.19 19.76 4.29
CA GLN A 51 14.86 21.11 4.74
C GLN A 51 13.60 21.70 4.10
N MET A 52 13.03 21.06 3.07
CA MET A 52 11.76 21.52 2.50
C MET A 52 10.59 21.25 3.45
N SER A 53 9.66 22.21 3.54
CA SER A 53 8.45 22.14 4.38
C SER A 53 7.62 20.86 4.11
N ASN A 54 7.46 20.49 2.83
CA ASN A 54 6.70 19.31 2.43
C ASN A 54 7.36 17.96 2.72
N SER A 55 8.64 17.93 3.08
CA SER A 55 9.42 16.68 3.19
C SER A 55 8.92 15.76 4.29
N ILE A 56 8.41 16.32 5.39
CA ILE A 56 7.85 15.52 6.48
C ILE A 56 6.60 14.76 6.03
N PHE A 57 5.76 15.39 5.20
CA PHE A 57 4.58 14.75 4.64
C PHE A 57 4.97 13.67 3.64
N LEU A 58 5.94 13.93 2.77
CA LEU A 58 6.41 12.93 1.80
C LEU A 58 7.04 11.71 2.50
N ILE A 59 7.88 11.92 3.51
CA ILE A 59 8.44 10.84 4.34
C ILE A 59 7.32 10.02 5.01
N GLY A 60 6.33 10.70 5.59
CA GLY A 60 5.15 10.05 6.17
C GLY A 60 4.37 9.23 5.14
N SER A 61 4.27 9.70 3.90
CA SER A 61 3.62 8.96 2.81
C SER A 61 4.38 7.69 2.41
N PHE A 62 5.70 7.76 2.30
CA PHE A 62 6.51 6.58 1.98
C PHE A 62 6.46 5.53 3.10
N LEU A 63 6.51 5.97 4.36
CA LEU A 63 6.35 5.08 5.52
C LEU A 63 4.96 4.45 5.59
N GLY A 64 3.90 5.25 5.41
CA GLY A 64 2.52 4.76 5.39
C GLY A 64 2.30 3.75 4.25
N SER A 65 2.88 4.01 3.08
CA SER A 65 2.84 3.10 1.93
C SER A 65 3.55 1.77 2.22
N LEU A 66 4.73 1.79 2.85
CA LEU A 66 5.44 0.58 3.29
C LEU A 66 4.59 -0.22 4.27
N ILE A 67 4.06 0.42 5.31
CA ILE A 67 3.19 -0.22 6.31
C ILE A 67 1.99 -0.87 5.64
N SER A 68 1.36 -0.20 4.67
CA SER A 68 0.20 -0.73 3.92
C SER A 68 0.55 -1.96 3.08
N LEU A 69 1.68 -1.92 2.37
CA LEU A 69 2.15 -3.03 1.54
C LEU A 69 2.38 -4.29 2.38
N TRP A 70 3.10 -4.16 3.50
CA TRP A 70 3.47 -5.28 4.36
C TRP A 70 2.33 -5.77 5.24
N SER A 71 1.50 -4.87 5.78
CA SER A 71 0.43 -5.26 6.72
C SER A 71 -0.81 -5.77 5.99
N SER A 72 -1.15 -5.22 4.83
CA SER A 72 -2.42 -5.49 4.14
C SER A 72 -2.25 -6.38 2.91
N ARG A 73 -1.32 -6.02 2.02
CA ARG A 73 -1.20 -6.66 0.69
C ARG A 73 -0.43 -7.97 0.75
N PHE A 74 0.69 -8.00 1.47
CA PHE A 74 1.52 -9.20 1.63
C PHE A 74 0.77 -10.46 2.07
N PRO A 75 -0.02 -10.46 3.17
CA PRO A 75 -0.74 -11.68 3.58
C PRO A 75 -1.76 -12.15 2.54
N ARG A 76 -2.39 -11.22 1.81
CA ARG A 76 -3.38 -11.54 0.79
C ARG A 76 -2.74 -12.16 -0.45
N SER A 77 -1.58 -11.65 -0.85
CA SER A 77 -0.81 -12.23 -1.96
C SER A 77 -0.29 -13.62 -1.63
N ILE A 78 0.19 -13.86 -0.40
CA ILE A 78 0.59 -15.21 0.05
C ILE A 78 -0.59 -16.18 0.01
N LEU A 79 -1.74 -15.78 0.53
CA LEU A 79 -2.95 -16.61 0.53
C LEU A 79 -3.35 -17.00 -0.90
N ASN A 80 -3.32 -16.06 -1.84
CA ASN A 80 -3.73 -16.33 -3.23
C ASN A 80 -2.70 -17.17 -4.01
N ILE A 81 -1.42 -17.11 -3.67
CA ILE A 81 -0.35 -17.87 -4.34
C ILE A 81 -0.21 -19.27 -3.73
N THR A 82 -0.20 -19.38 -2.41
CA THR A 82 0.13 -20.62 -1.68
C THR A 82 -1.10 -21.35 -1.13
N GLY A 83 -2.26 -20.69 -1.05
CA GLY A 83 -3.45 -21.21 -0.40
C GLY A 83 -3.40 -21.19 1.14
N VAL A 84 -2.27 -20.79 1.74
CA VAL A 84 -2.09 -20.74 3.20
C VAL A 84 -2.40 -19.34 3.72
N ASP A 85 -3.26 -19.25 4.72
CA ASP A 85 -3.59 -17.97 5.36
C ASP A 85 -2.62 -17.66 6.52
N PRO A 86 -1.68 -16.69 6.36
CA PRO A 86 -0.77 -16.30 7.43
C PRO A 86 -1.47 -15.63 8.61
N LEU A 87 -2.71 -15.12 8.45
CA LEU A 87 -3.46 -14.53 9.56
C LEU A 87 -3.93 -15.59 10.56
N VAL A 88 -4.21 -16.81 10.10
CA VAL A 88 -4.68 -17.90 10.97
C VAL A 88 -3.54 -18.39 11.88
N GLY A 89 -2.30 -18.31 11.40
CA GLY A 89 -1.12 -18.70 12.19
C GLY A 89 -0.78 -17.74 13.34
N SER A 90 -1.25 -16.50 13.33
CA SER A 90 -0.92 -15.52 14.37
C SER A 90 -2.01 -14.46 14.60
N ILE A 91 -2.63 -14.51 15.79
CA ILE A 91 -3.60 -13.50 16.26
C ILE A 91 -2.99 -12.10 16.28
N VAL A 92 -1.69 -12.01 16.64
CA VAL A 92 -0.97 -10.73 16.66
C VAL A 92 -0.90 -10.14 15.26
N PHE A 93 -0.55 -10.96 14.26
CA PHE A 93 -0.47 -10.51 12.86
C PHE A 93 -1.84 -10.12 12.30
N CYS A 94 -2.91 -10.83 12.69
CA CYS A 94 -4.27 -10.51 12.33
C CYS A 94 -4.71 -9.12 12.86
N LYS A 95 -4.44 -8.84 14.15
CA LYS A 95 -4.73 -7.52 14.74
C LYS A 95 -3.86 -6.41 14.14
N PHE A 96 -2.59 -6.70 13.92
CA PHE A 96 -1.63 -5.78 13.29
C PHE A 96 -2.12 -5.37 11.90
N ARG A 97 -2.53 -6.33 11.07
CA ARG A 97 -3.11 -6.06 9.75
C ARG A 97 -4.33 -5.13 9.82
N TRP A 98 -5.24 -5.35 10.76
CA TRP A 98 -6.46 -4.54 10.83
C TRP A 98 -6.17 -3.09 11.20
N LEU A 99 -5.31 -2.87 12.20
CA LEU A 99 -4.91 -1.54 12.64
C LEU A 99 -4.03 -0.84 11.59
N PHE A 100 -2.88 -1.44 11.27
CA PHE A 100 -1.87 -0.83 10.41
C PHE A 100 -2.25 -0.85 8.93
N GLY A 101 -3.04 -1.83 8.49
CA GLY A 101 -3.54 -1.85 7.12
C GLY A 101 -4.50 -0.69 6.82
N ARG A 102 -5.34 -0.31 7.79
CA ARG A 102 -6.26 0.83 7.63
C ARG A 102 -5.54 2.16 7.75
N TRP A 103 -4.60 2.26 8.68
CA TRP A 103 -3.76 3.45 8.85
C TRP A 103 -2.86 3.68 7.63
N GLY A 104 -2.16 2.64 7.18
CA GLY A 104 -1.26 2.69 6.02
C GLY A 104 -1.97 3.02 4.70
N LEU A 105 -3.29 2.85 4.59
CA LEU A 105 -4.03 3.27 3.41
C LEU A 105 -4.37 4.77 3.41
N ASN A 106 -4.77 5.30 4.57
CA ASN A 106 -5.21 6.70 4.69
C ASN A 106 -4.03 7.67 4.83
N MET A 107 -3.00 7.27 5.58
CA MET A 107 -1.82 8.10 5.84
C MET A 107 -1.14 8.62 4.56
N PRO A 108 -0.78 7.78 3.56
CA PRO A 108 -0.11 8.27 2.36
C PRO A 108 -0.97 9.21 1.53
N PHE A 109 -2.28 8.96 1.45
CA PHE A 109 -3.21 9.84 0.76
C PHE A 109 -3.26 11.22 1.41
N THR A 110 -3.52 11.28 2.72
CA THR A 110 -3.58 12.54 3.47
C THR A 110 -2.25 13.30 3.39
N CYS A 111 -1.12 12.60 3.54
CA CYS A 111 0.20 13.19 3.46
C CYS A 111 0.49 13.78 2.06
N VAL A 112 0.10 13.10 0.98
CA VAL A 112 0.28 13.61 -0.39
C VAL A 112 -0.61 14.82 -0.63
N CYS A 113 -1.84 14.83 -0.14
CA CYS A 113 -2.72 16.01 -0.20
C CYS A 113 -2.10 17.21 0.53
N LEU A 114 -1.62 17.01 1.77
CA LEU A 114 -0.97 18.08 2.55
C LEU A 114 0.31 18.58 1.88
N ALA A 115 1.14 17.68 1.33
CA ALA A 115 2.34 18.06 0.58
C ALA A 115 2.00 18.89 -0.68
N SER A 116 0.87 18.61 -1.32
CA SER A 116 0.41 19.33 -2.51
C SER A 116 -0.11 20.71 -2.14
N ILE A 117 -0.85 20.84 -1.03
CA ILE A 117 -1.32 22.12 -0.49
C ILE A 117 -0.12 23.00 -0.09
N ASP A 118 0.85 22.45 0.63
CA ASP A 118 2.08 23.17 1.02
C ASP A 118 2.80 23.72 -0.21
N ARG A 119 2.95 22.89 -1.25
CA ARG A 119 3.57 23.32 -2.51
C ARG A 119 2.76 24.38 -3.24
N PHE A 120 1.44 24.24 -3.29
CA PHE A 120 0.55 25.23 -3.90
C PHE A 120 0.65 26.59 -3.21
N LEU A 121 0.65 26.63 -1.88
CA LEU A 121 0.77 27.87 -1.10
C LEU A 121 2.13 28.54 -1.29
N MET A 122 3.20 27.77 -1.41
CA MET A 122 4.55 28.30 -1.67
C MET A 122 4.66 28.90 -3.07
N THR A 123 4.08 28.27 -4.09
CA THR A 123 4.16 28.76 -5.48
C THR A 123 3.18 29.89 -5.80
N SER A 124 2.00 29.93 -5.15
CA SER A 124 0.97 30.94 -5.43
C SER A 124 1.17 32.28 -4.70
N ARG A 125 2.07 32.33 -3.70
CA ARG A 125 2.42 33.55 -2.97
C ARG A 125 3.68 34.26 -3.50
N GLN A 126 4.28 33.74 -4.58
CA GLN A 126 5.31 34.42 -5.37
C GLN A 126 4.65 35.18 -6.53
#